data_AF-A0A7C1D2J8-F1
#
_entry.id   AF-A0A7C1D2J8-F1
#
_cell.length_a   1.000
_cell.length_b   1.000
_cell.length_c   1.000
_cell.angle_alpha   90.00
_cell.angle_beta   90.00
_cell.angle_gamma   90.00
#
_symmetry.space_group_name_H-M   'P 1'
#
loop_
_entity.id
_entity.type
_entity.pdbx_description
1 polymer ?
#
loop_
_entity_poly.entity_id
_entity_poly.type
_entity_poly.pdbx_seq_one_letter_code
_entity_poly.pdbx_strand_id
1 'polypeptide(L)'
;MIDRILLGHNQFFGVNHLDAKVGSQKEAQFSETKKIMDIINFCYDQDVKAMMMSTHERAVPVADEIQKSAKLKNELGIYLLVPYIAKYVKQANEKGIVNIVRDSLKDTSFQDKVGMFMRGGIGLLTKDIRKMITLLIDFEVAPFVKLNLKAIFLHDALTDLALGWGMADVLQLFADHVEKKYKTTPAFCTKNLPKLMKLFEKTTIKNPLIMASINKLGYQVNPSR
;
A
#
# COMPACT_ATOMS: atom_id res chain seq x y z
N MET A 1 8.32 15.27 -10.33
CA MET A 1 7.72 16.28 -9.44
C MET A 1 6.34 15.75 -9.05
N ILE A 2 5.94 15.85 -7.78
CA ILE A 2 4.64 15.35 -7.29
C ILE A 2 3.54 16.32 -7.73
N ASP A 3 2.35 15.79 -8.01
CA ASP A 3 1.15 16.59 -8.25
C ASP A 3 0.78 17.41 -7.01
N ARG A 4 0.25 18.62 -7.21
CA ARG A 4 -0.05 19.54 -6.11
C ARG A 4 -1.26 19.11 -5.28
N ILE A 5 -2.23 18.48 -5.92
CA ILE A 5 -3.48 18.02 -5.30
C ILE A 5 -3.70 16.58 -5.74
N LEU A 6 -3.89 15.69 -4.77
CA LEU A 6 -4.21 14.29 -4.99
C LEU A 6 -5.57 13.98 -4.37
N LEU A 7 -6.45 13.35 -5.14
CA LEU A 7 -7.68 12.78 -4.62
C LEU A 7 -7.36 11.57 -3.72
N GLY A 8 -7.82 11.62 -2.47
CA GLY A 8 -7.68 10.51 -1.52
C GLY A 8 -8.70 9.39 -1.75
N HIS A 9 -8.30 8.14 -1.55
CA HIS A 9 -9.15 6.97 -1.83
C HIS A 9 -9.82 6.34 -0.60
N ASN A 10 -9.39 6.66 0.62
CA ASN A 10 -9.84 5.95 1.84
C ASN A 10 -11.37 5.90 1.97
N GLN A 11 -12.06 6.98 1.59
CA GLN A 11 -13.52 7.08 1.65
C GLN A 11 -14.22 6.11 0.69
N PHE A 12 -13.60 5.77 -0.45
CA PHE A 12 -14.16 4.84 -1.43
C PHE A 12 -14.20 3.39 -0.92
N PHE A 13 -13.33 3.05 0.02
CA PHE A 13 -13.20 1.69 0.56
C PHE A 13 -13.56 1.59 2.04
N GLY A 14 -14.31 2.58 2.57
CA GLY A 14 -14.80 2.53 3.96
C GLY A 14 -13.71 2.65 5.03
N VAL A 15 -12.50 3.06 4.66
CA VAL A 15 -11.40 3.21 5.60
C VAL A 15 -11.57 4.51 6.37
N ASN A 16 -12.01 4.40 7.63
CA ASN A 16 -12.03 5.51 8.57
C ASN A 16 -11.24 5.12 9.82
N HIS A 17 -10.13 5.83 10.06
CA HIS A 17 -9.22 5.56 11.17
C HIS A 17 -9.68 6.14 12.52
N LEU A 18 -10.79 6.90 12.56
CA LEU A 18 -11.36 7.49 13.77
C LEU A 18 -12.62 6.75 14.26
N ASP A 19 -13.45 6.27 13.33
CA ASP A 19 -14.71 5.59 13.66
C ASP A 19 -15.06 4.52 12.62
N ALA A 20 -15.08 3.26 13.07
CA ALA A 20 -15.42 2.11 12.24
C ALA A 20 -16.87 2.14 11.73
N LYS A 21 -17.84 2.65 12.50
CA LYS A 21 -19.26 2.73 12.07
C LYS A 21 -19.44 3.72 10.92
N VAL A 22 -18.77 4.86 10.98
CA VAL A 22 -18.75 5.84 9.88
C VAL A 22 -18.03 5.26 8.66
N GLY A 23 -16.98 4.46 8.87
CA GLY A 23 -16.31 3.69 7.83
C GLY A 23 -17.28 2.79 7.06
N SER A 24 -18.04 1.94 7.77
CA SER A 24 -19.03 1.03 7.18
C SER A 24 -20.17 1.75 6.45
N GLN A 25 -20.65 2.88 6.97
CA GLN A 25 -21.70 3.66 6.29
C GLN A 25 -21.22 4.25 4.96
N LYS A 26 -19.99 4.77 4.92
CA LYS A 26 -19.39 5.28 3.68
C LYS A 26 -19.01 4.17 2.71
N GLU A 27 -18.61 3.01 3.22
CA GLU A 27 -18.40 1.81 2.40
C GLU A 27 -19.66 1.43 1.62
N ALA A 28 -20.82 1.43 2.31
CA ALA A 28 -22.11 1.17 1.70
C ALA A 28 -22.49 2.25 0.68
N GLN A 29 -22.22 3.52 0.97
CA GLN A 29 -22.46 4.64 0.05
C GLN A 29 -21.69 4.47 -1.27
N PHE A 30 -20.42 4.07 -1.21
CA PHE A 30 -19.55 3.89 -2.37
C PHE A 30 -19.52 2.47 -2.95
N SER A 31 -20.42 1.59 -2.49
CA SER A 31 -20.48 0.17 -2.90
C SER A 31 -20.42 -0.04 -4.42
N GLU A 32 -20.93 0.91 -5.20
CA GLU A 32 -20.94 0.88 -6.66
C GLU A 32 -19.72 1.61 -7.26
N THR A 33 -18.99 0.93 -8.16
CA THR A 33 -17.87 1.49 -8.94
C THR A 33 -18.26 2.80 -9.64
N LYS A 34 -19.50 2.91 -10.13
CA LYS A 34 -20.02 4.11 -10.80
C LYS A 34 -19.90 5.36 -9.93
N LYS A 35 -20.29 5.29 -8.66
CA LYS A 35 -20.22 6.43 -7.73
C LYS A 35 -18.79 6.89 -7.47
N ILE A 36 -17.84 5.95 -7.45
CA ILE A 36 -16.42 6.26 -7.34
C ILE A 36 -15.95 6.97 -8.61
N MET A 37 -16.34 6.46 -9.78
CA MET A 37 -16.00 7.08 -11.07
C MET A 37 -16.62 8.48 -11.22
N ASP A 38 -17.83 8.72 -10.72
CA ASP A 38 -18.46 10.05 -10.76
C ASP A 38 -17.61 11.09 -10.00
N ILE A 39 -17.08 10.73 -8.82
CA ILE A 39 -16.16 11.59 -8.06
C ILE A 39 -14.83 11.77 -8.78
N ILE A 40 -14.25 10.69 -9.34
CA ILE A 40 -12.99 10.78 -10.08
C ILE A 40 -13.14 11.74 -11.27
N ASN A 41 -14.22 11.61 -12.05
CA ASN A 41 -14.50 12.50 -13.18
C ASN A 41 -14.72 13.94 -12.71
N PHE A 42 -15.52 14.15 -11.65
CA PHE A 42 -15.71 15.48 -11.08
C PHE A 42 -14.38 16.13 -10.68
N CYS A 43 -13.54 15.43 -9.91
CA CYS A 43 -12.22 15.94 -9.50
C CYS A 43 -11.33 16.23 -10.70
N TYR A 44 -11.31 15.32 -11.68
CA TYR A 44 -10.55 15.49 -12.90
C TYR A 44 -11.00 16.75 -13.68
N ASP A 45 -12.30 17.02 -13.74
CA ASP A 45 -12.87 18.20 -14.41
C ASP A 45 -12.58 19.50 -13.65
N GLN A 46 -12.28 19.40 -12.35
CA GLN A 46 -11.77 20.50 -11.52
C GLN A 46 -10.23 20.57 -11.50
N ASP A 47 -9.56 20.00 -12.51
CA ASP A 47 -8.10 19.99 -12.69
C ASP A 47 -7.30 19.22 -11.61
N VAL A 48 -7.96 18.34 -10.85
CA VAL A 48 -7.28 17.38 -9.97
C VAL A 48 -6.89 16.15 -10.79
N LYS A 49 -5.67 16.18 -11.35
CA LYS A 49 -5.15 15.15 -12.29
C LYS A 49 -4.41 14.00 -11.62
N ALA A 50 -4.52 13.84 -10.30
CA ALA A 50 -3.88 12.75 -9.60
C ALA A 50 -4.74 12.18 -8.47
N MET A 51 -4.57 10.90 -8.18
CA MET A 51 -5.19 10.25 -7.04
C MET A 51 -4.28 9.23 -6.36
N MET A 52 -4.44 9.10 -5.04
CA MET A 52 -3.95 7.96 -4.30
C MET A 52 -4.86 6.76 -4.60
N MET A 53 -4.33 5.55 -4.63
CA MET A 53 -5.13 4.34 -4.74
C MET A 53 -4.46 3.18 -4.00
N SER A 54 -5.18 2.46 -3.16
CA SER A 54 -4.68 1.20 -2.59
C SER A 54 -5.01 0.02 -3.49
N THR A 55 -4.31 -1.08 -3.29
CA THR A 55 -4.56 -2.37 -3.95
C THR A 55 -5.74 -3.13 -3.35
N HIS A 56 -6.73 -2.39 -2.85
CA HIS A 56 -7.99 -2.93 -2.37
C HIS A 56 -8.69 -3.70 -3.51
N GLU A 57 -9.39 -4.80 -3.20
CA GLU A 57 -10.06 -5.63 -4.23
C GLU A 57 -11.08 -4.81 -5.06
N ARG A 58 -11.82 -3.92 -4.38
CA ARG A 58 -12.73 -2.95 -5.02
C ARG A 58 -12.04 -1.88 -5.88
N ALA A 59 -10.73 -1.68 -5.77
CA ALA A 59 -9.99 -0.77 -6.65
C ALA A 59 -9.77 -1.37 -8.03
N VAL A 60 -9.80 -2.70 -8.19
CA VAL A 60 -9.60 -3.38 -9.48
C VAL A 60 -10.65 -2.95 -10.52
N PRO A 61 -11.97 -3.04 -10.27
CA PRO A 61 -12.96 -2.56 -11.24
C PRO A 61 -12.87 -1.05 -11.49
N VAL A 62 -12.44 -0.25 -10.51
CA VAL A 62 -12.19 1.20 -10.71
C VAL A 62 -11.01 1.40 -11.69
N ALA A 63 -9.93 0.63 -11.53
CA ALA A 63 -8.80 0.66 -12.44
C ALA A 63 -9.18 0.26 -13.88
N ASP A 64 -10.06 -0.72 -14.03
CA ASP A 64 -10.59 -1.14 -15.33
C ASP A 64 -11.38 0.01 -15.99
N GLU A 65 -12.24 0.70 -15.25
CA GLU A 65 -13.01 1.85 -15.76
C GLU A 65 -12.10 3.04 -16.13
N ILE A 66 -11.06 3.32 -15.32
CA ILE A 66 -10.05 4.33 -15.66
C ILE A 66 -9.35 3.98 -16.98
N GLN A 67 -8.99 2.71 -17.20
CA GLN A 67 -8.34 2.28 -18.44
C GLN A 67 -9.24 2.36 -19.67
N LYS A 68 -10.56 2.18 -19.51
CA LYS A 68 -11.53 2.33 -20.59
C LYS A 68 -11.74 3.79 -20.99
N SER A 69 -11.50 4.73 -20.07
CA SER A 69 -11.62 6.16 -20.35
C SER A 69 -10.39 6.70 -21.09
N ALA A 70 -10.59 7.15 -22.34
CA ALA A 70 -9.52 7.73 -23.16
C ALA A 70 -8.84 8.94 -22.49
N LYS A 71 -9.62 9.73 -21.74
CA LYS A 71 -9.18 10.89 -20.98
C LYS A 71 -8.35 10.47 -19.75
N LEU A 72 -8.95 9.65 -18.88
CA LEU A 72 -8.34 9.32 -17.58
C LEU A 72 -7.11 8.43 -17.72
N LYS A 73 -7.13 7.45 -18.64
CA LYS A 73 -6.05 6.48 -18.80
C LYS A 73 -4.66 7.12 -18.92
N ASN A 74 -4.57 8.22 -19.67
CA ASN A 74 -3.29 8.87 -19.96
C ASN A 74 -3.01 10.06 -19.03
N GLU A 75 -4.04 10.74 -18.56
CA GLU A 75 -3.89 12.03 -17.87
C GLU A 75 -4.03 11.92 -16.35
N LEU A 76 -4.77 10.94 -15.84
CA LEU A 76 -4.94 10.75 -14.39
C LEU A 76 -3.73 9.99 -13.81
N GLY A 77 -2.88 10.70 -13.07
CA GLY A 77 -1.75 10.12 -12.35
C GLY A 77 -2.18 9.28 -11.15
N ILE A 78 -1.64 8.07 -11.06
CA ILE A 78 -1.94 7.13 -9.96
C ILE A 78 -0.75 7.00 -9.03
N TYR A 79 -0.98 7.28 -7.76
CA TYR A 79 -0.05 7.03 -6.66
C TYR A 79 -0.53 5.80 -5.91
N LEU A 80 0.04 4.65 -6.27
CA LEU A 80 -0.43 3.34 -5.82
C LEU A 80 0.16 3.01 -4.44
N LEU A 81 -0.66 2.62 -3.47
CA LEU A 81 -0.27 2.21 -2.12
C LEU A 81 -0.31 0.68 -2.01
N VAL A 82 0.84 0.08 -1.72
CA VAL A 82 1.03 -1.37 -1.66
C VAL A 82 1.72 -1.81 -0.37
N PRO A 83 1.39 -3.01 0.15
CA PRO A 83 0.19 -3.78 -0.15
C PRO A 83 -1.03 -3.23 0.61
N TYR A 84 -2.22 -3.74 0.30
CA TYR A 84 -3.39 -3.49 1.12
C TYR A 84 -3.34 -4.35 2.39
N ILE A 85 -2.81 -3.79 3.48
CA ILE A 85 -2.47 -4.52 4.72
C ILE A 85 -3.67 -5.20 5.36
N ALA A 86 -4.85 -4.57 5.38
CA ALA A 86 -6.01 -5.11 6.07
C ALA A 86 -6.48 -6.47 5.49
N LYS A 87 -6.29 -6.70 4.19
CA LYS A 87 -6.54 -8.01 3.55
C LYS A 87 -5.68 -9.11 4.18
N TYR A 88 -4.39 -8.85 4.36
CA TYR A 88 -3.47 -9.82 4.96
C TYR A 88 -3.71 -10.01 6.45
N VAL A 89 -4.06 -8.95 7.19
CA VAL A 89 -4.43 -9.06 8.60
C VAL A 89 -5.68 -9.89 8.79
N LYS A 90 -6.73 -9.65 7.99
CA LYS A 90 -7.97 -10.44 8.02
C LYS A 90 -7.68 -11.91 7.70
N GLN A 91 -6.96 -12.18 6.62
CA GLN A 91 -6.56 -13.54 6.26
C GLN A 91 -5.68 -14.19 7.33
N ALA A 92 -4.76 -13.45 7.95
CA ALA A 92 -3.90 -13.94 9.01
C ALA A 92 -4.71 -14.35 10.26
N ASN A 93 -5.77 -13.62 10.58
CA ASN A 93 -6.65 -13.93 11.70
C ASN A 93 -7.55 -15.14 11.38
N GLU A 94 -8.19 -15.15 10.21
CA GLU A 94 -9.04 -16.25 9.75
C GLU A 94 -8.24 -17.54 9.60
N LYS A 95 -7.08 -17.47 8.94
CA LYS A 95 -6.18 -18.61 8.79
C LYS A 95 -5.44 -18.96 10.07
N GLY A 96 -5.26 -18.04 11.02
CA GLY A 96 -4.73 -18.38 12.35
C GLY A 96 -5.69 -19.35 13.07
N ILE A 97 -7.00 -19.07 13.01
CA ILE A 97 -8.05 -19.95 13.53
C ILE A 97 -8.07 -21.27 12.76
N VAL A 98 -7.99 -21.22 11.42
CA VAL A 98 -7.97 -22.44 10.59
C VAL A 98 -6.68 -23.24 10.73
N ASN A 99 -5.53 -22.61 10.93
CA ASN A 99 -4.22 -23.27 11.13
C ASN A 99 -4.13 -23.90 12.52
N ILE A 100 -4.76 -23.36 13.56
CA ILE A 100 -4.93 -24.12 14.82
C ILE A 100 -5.60 -25.48 14.55
N VAL A 101 -6.55 -25.52 13.61
CA VAL A 101 -7.19 -26.77 13.16
C VAL A 101 -6.31 -27.57 12.19
N ARG A 102 -5.59 -26.90 11.28
CA ARG A 102 -4.75 -27.49 10.22
C ARG A 102 -3.33 -27.88 10.64
N ASP A 103 -2.77 -27.34 11.73
CA ASP A 103 -1.45 -27.69 12.28
C ASP A 103 -1.42 -29.15 12.78
N SER A 104 -2.60 -29.77 12.87
CA SER A 104 -2.74 -31.23 12.98
C SER A 104 -2.37 -31.99 11.67
N LEU A 105 -2.30 -31.31 10.51
CA LEU A 105 -2.24 -31.88 9.15
C LEU A 105 -1.59 -30.90 8.10
N LYS A 106 -0.26 -30.76 8.12
CA LYS A 106 0.73 -30.20 7.15
C LYS A 106 0.38 -29.39 5.86
N ASP A 107 1.45 -28.68 5.42
CA ASP A 107 1.80 -27.92 4.19
C ASP A 107 1.19 -26.53 3.95
N THR A 108 2.07 -25.52 3.90
CA THR A 108 1.76 -24.08 4.02
C THR A 108 1.89 -23.35 2.68
N SER A 109 0.82 -22.66 2.24
CA SER A 109 0.74 -21.96 0.96
C SER A 109 1.50 -20.61 0.95
N PHE A 110 1.72 -20.01 -0.22
CA PHE A 110 2.38 -18.69 -0.36
C PHE A 110 1.71 -17.58 0.45
N GLN A 111 0.37 -17.53 0.44
CA GLN A 111 -0.40 -16.55 1.22
C GLN A 111 -0.18 -16.72 2.73
N ASP A 112 -0.01 -17.96 3.19
CA ASP A 112 0.19 -18.25 4.60
C ASP A 112 1.56 -17.78 5.07
N LYS A 113 2.58 -17.94 4.21
CA LYS A 113 3.93 -17.41 4.46
C LYS A 113 3.93 -15.88 4.56
N VAL A 114 3.22 -15.18 3.67
CA VAL A 114 3.04 -13.72 3.77
C VAL A 114 2.32 -13.35 5.06
N GLY A 115 1.23 -14.05 5.41
CA GLY A 115 0.51 -13.82 6.67
C GLY A 115 1.38 -14.03 7.91
N MET A 116 2.23 -15.05 7.94
CA MET A 116 3.20 -15.29 9.03
C MET A 116 4.24 -14.17 9.14
N PHE A 117 4.76 -13.70 8.01
CA PHE A 117 5.67 -12.56 7.95
C PHE A 117 5.01 -11.29 8.49
N MET A 118 3.76 -11.02 8.11
CA MET A 118 2.97 -9.90 8.62
C MET A 118 2.72 -9.96 10.13
N ARG A 119 2.71 -11.16 10.72
CA ARG A 119 2.62 -11.37 12.18
C ARG A 119 3.97 -11.33 12.90
N GLY A 120 5.08 -11.14 12.20
CA GLY A 120 6.42 -11.06 12.78
C GLY A 120 7.13 -12.40 13.00
N GLY A 121 6.62 -13.51 12.46
CA GLY A 121 7.19 -14.84 12.62
C GLY A 121 8.36 -15.12 11.68
N ILE A 122 9.51 -14.43 11.86
CA ILE A 122 10.69 -14.60 11.01
C ILE A 122 11.66 -15.61 11.61
N GLY A 123 11.37 -16.90 11.41
CA GLY A 123 12.35 -17.97 11.57
C GLY A 123 13.12 -18.16 10.26
N LEU A 124 14.39 -17.76 10.24
CA LEU A 124 15.48 -18.22 9.36
C LEU A 124 15.10 -18.56 7.90
N LEU A 125 15.31 -17.63 6.94
CA LEU A 125 15.60 -17.85 5.51
C LEU A 125 15.66 -16.50 4.75
N THR A 126 16.82 -15.82 4.75
CA THR A 126 16.95 -14.45 4.21
C THR A 126 16.69 -14.32 2.71
N LYS A 127 17.11 -15.32 1.90
CA LYS A 127 16.88 -15.31 0.43
C LYS A 127 15.40 -15.44 0.06
N ASP A 128 14.65 -16.24 0.81
CA ASP A 128 13.21 -16.44 0.53
C ASP A 128 12.40 -15.20 0.88
N ILE A 129 12.77 -14.48 1.95
CA ILE A 129 12.08 -13.25 2.36
C ILE A 129 12.19 -12.17 1.29
N ARG A 130 13.38 -11.96 0.72
CA ARG A 130 13.57 -10.95 -0.34
C ARG A 130 12.70 -11.25 -1.56
N LYS A 131 12.73 -12.50 -2.02
CA LYS A 131 11.90 -12.96 -3.15
C LYS A 131 10.41 -12.86 -2.84
N MET A 132 10.01 -13.19 -1.62
CA MET A 132 8.62 -13.10 -1.16
C MET A 132 8.13 -11.65 -1.14
N ILE A 133 8.93 -10.70 -0.68
CA ILE A 133 8.59 -9.27 -0.71
C ILE A 133 8.40 -8.81 -2.16
N THR A 134 9.33 -9.09 -3.06
CA THR A 134 9.19 -8.67 -4.46
C THR A 134 7.99 -9.32 -5.15
N LEU A 135 7.70 -10.59 -4.85
CA LEU A 135 6.52 -11.29 -5.36
C LEU A 135 5.20 -10.72 -4.80
N LEU A 136 5.19 -10.33 -3.52
CA LEU A 136 4.05 -9.67 -2.90
C LEU A 136 3.75 -8.34 -3.59
N ILE A 137 4.78 -7.51 -3.79
CA ILE A 137 4.65 -6.26 -4.54
C ILE A 137 4.15 -6.54 -5.97
N ASP A 138 4.70 -7.56 -6.63
CA ASP A 138 4.28 -7.93 -7.98
C ASP A 138 2.81 -8.32 -8.07
N PHE A 139 2.36 -9.14 -7.13
CA PHE A 139 0.99 -9.57 -7.06
C PHE A 139 0.03 -8.40 -6.85
N GLU A 140 0.37 -7.49 -5.95
CA GLU A 140 -0.49 -6.35 -5.61
C GLU A 140 -0.49 -5.27 -6.72
N VAL A 141 0.62 -5.06 -7.43
CA VAL A 141 0.72 -4.08 -8.53
C VAL A 141 0.12 -4.60 -9.84
N ALA A 142 0.12 -5.92 -10.08
CA ALA A 142 -0.26 -6.51 -11.36
C ALA A 142 -1.59 -6.01 -11.96
N PRO A 143 -2.69 -5.86 -11.20
CA PRO A 143 -3.96 -5.35 -11.75
C PRO A 143 -3.88 -3.88 -12.22
N PHE A 144 -2.91 -3.13 -11.71
CA PHE A 144 -2.82 -1.67 -11.86
C PHE A 144 -1.70 -1.23 -12.79
N VAL A 145 -0.88 -2.16 -13.31
CA VAL A 145 0.33 -1.87 -14.08
C VAL A 145 0.09 -1.08 -15.38
N LYS A 146 -1.13 -1.12 -15.92
CA LYS A 146 -1.53 -0.40 -17.14
C LYS A 146 -2.00 1.03 -16.89
N LEU A 147 -2.10 1.44 -15.63
CA LEU A 147 -2.42 2.81 -15.27
C LEU A 147 -1.19 3.72 -15.37
N ASN A 148 -1.42 5.03 -15.40
CA ASN A 148 -0.36 6.04 -15.36
C ASN A 148 0.24 6.15 -13.95
N LEU A 149 1.04 5.14 -13.55
CA LEU A 149 1.66 5.06 -12.23
C LEU A 149 2.75 6.14 -12.06
N LYS A 150 2.49 7.14 -11.22
CA LYS A 150 3.45 8.22 -10.87
C LYS A 150 4.42 7.80 -9.78
N ALA A 151 3.93 7.01 -8.82
CA ALA A 151 4.73 6.41 -7.78
C ALA A 151 4.05 5.16 -7.23
N ILE A 152 4.85 4.27 -6.63
CA ILE A 152 4.39 3.14 -5.85
C ILE A 152 4.88 3.33 -4.41
N PHE A 153 3.94 3.52 -3.49
CA PHE A 153 4.16 3.69 -2.06
C PHE A 153 4.17 2.35 -1.34
N LEU A 154 5.23 2.09 -0.57
CA LEU A 154 5.23 1.05 0.45
C LEU A 154 4.38 1.49 1.65
N HIS A 155 3.44 0.65 2.06
CA HIS A 155 2.54 0.91 3.18
C HIS A 155 3.29 1.03 4.50
N ASP A 156 2.80 1.90 5.39
CA ASP A 156 3.45 2.22 6.67
C ASP A 156 3.72 1.00 7.55
N ALA A 157 2.84 0.00 7.57
CA ALA A 157 3.03 -1.24 8.32
C ALA A 157 4.28 -2.01 7.88
N LEU A 158 4.62 -2.03 6.57
CA LEU A 158 5.83 -2.69 6.09
C LEU A 158 7.06 -1.80 6.27
N THR A 159 6.94 -0.51 5.96
CA THR A 159 8.03 0.45 6.17
C THR A 159 8.44 0.49 7.64
N ASP A 160 7.48 0.60 8.54
CA ASP A 160 7.71 0.74 9.98
C ASP A 160 8.14 -0.58 10.62
N LEU A 161 7.75 -1.74 10.08
CA LEU A 161 8.31 -3.03 10.46
C LEU A 161 9.80 -3.10 10.11
N ALA A 162 10.17 -2.71 8.89
CA ALA A 162 11.57 -2.61 8.49
C ALA A 162 12.36 -1.62 9.36
N LEU A 163 11.74 -0.50 9.74
CA LEU A 163 12.32 0.45 10.71
C LEU A 163 12.48 -0.15 12.11
N GLY A 164 11.53 -0.97 12.55
CA GLY A 164 11.56 -1.67 13.84
C GLY A 164 12.80 -2.55 13.97
N TRP A 165 13.14 -3.27 12.89
CA TRP A 165 14.27 -4.21 12.86
C TRP A 165 15.54 -3.65 12.21
N GLY A 166 15.55 -2.39 11.78
CA GLY A 166 16.72 -1.78 11.15
C GLY A 166 17.08 -2.36 9.78
N MET A 167 16.11 -2.92 9.06
CA MET A 167 16.28 -3.59 7.77
C MET A 167 16.35 -2.59 6.61
N ALA A 168 17.44 -1.85 6.51
CA ALA A 168 17.68 -0.89 5.42
C ALA A 168 17.68 -1.57 4.03
N ASP A 169 18.11 -2.83 3.98
CA ASP A 169 18.17 -3.64 2.77
C ASP A 169 16.78 -3.96 2.20
N VAL A 170 15.75 -4.07 3.04
CA VAL A 170 14.36 -4.25 2.59
C VAL A 170 13.85 -2.99 1.90
N LEU A 171 14.14 -1.81 2.45
CA LEU A 171 13.76 -0.54 1.82
C LEU A 171 14.47 -0.36 0.47
N GLN A 172 15.76 -0.69 0.41
CA GLN A 172 16.53 -0.67 -0.84
C GLN A 172 15.98 -1.68 -1.85
N LEU A 173 15.66 -2.90 -1.41
CA LEU A 173 15.10 -3.93 -2.28
C LEU A 173 13.77 -3.48 -2.91
N PHE A 174 12.88 -2.87 -2.12
CA PHE A 174 11.63 -2.31 -2.62
C PHE A 174 11.89 -1.20 -3.65
N ALA A 175 12.78 -0.26 -3.33
CA ALA A 175 13.11 0.85 -4.22
C ALA A 175 13.65 0.35 -5.57
N ASP A 176 14.67 -0.50 -5.52
CA ASP A 176 15.27 -1.13 -6.69
C ASP A 176 14.24 -1.86 -7.55
N HIS A 177 13.36 -2.63 -6.90
CA HIS A 177 12.36 -3.43 -7.61
C HIS A 177 11.35 -2.53 -8.33
N VAL A 178 10.89 -1.47 -7.67
CA VAL A 178 9.96 -0.50 -8.26
C VAL A 178 10.59 0.25 -9.44
N GLU A 179 11.80 0.76 -9.26
CA GLU A 179 12.52 1.48 -10.32
C GLU A 179 12.85 0.58 -11.51
N LYS A 180 13.35 -0.64 -11.26
CA LYS A 180 13.79 -1.55 -12.32
C LYS A 180 12.63 -2.15 -13.09
N LYS A 181 11.57 -2.59 -12.41
CA LYS A 181 10.47 -3.33 -13.02
C LYS A 181 9.34 -2.42 -13.51
N TYR A 182 8.90 -1.49 -12.66
CA TYR A 182 7.74 -0.63 -12.96
C TYR A 182 8.11 0.72 -13.57
N LYS A 183 9.41 1.05 -13.63
CA LYS A 183 9.92 2.29 -14.22
C LYS A 183 9.24 3.53 -13.65
N THR A 184 8.93 3.50 -12.36
CA THR A 184 8.22 4.57 -11.63
C THR A 184 8.92 4.88 -10.32
N THR A 185 8.48 5.94 -9.64
CA THR A 185 9.11 6.43 -8.41
C THR A 185 8.77 5.51 -7.23
N PRO A 186 9.77 4.96 -6.51
CA PRO A 186 9.53 4.30 -5.24
C PRO A 186 9.21 5.34 -4.17
N ALA A 187 8.19 5.06 -3.37
CA ALA A 187 7.74 5.94 -2.32
C ALA A 187 7.45 5.18 -1.04
N PHE A 188 7.41 5.87 0.10
CA PHE A 188 7.33 5.24 1.42
C PHE A 188 6.32 5.95 2.30
N CYS A 189 5.38 5.18 2.86
CA CYS A 189 4.55 5.65 3.95
C CYS A 189 5.22 5.33 5.27
N THR A 190 5.18 6.21 6.26
CA THR A 190 5.70 5.93 7.60
C THR A 190 4.98 6.74 8.66
N LYS A 191 4.93 6.21 9.88
CA LYS A 191 4.56 6.98 11.07
C LYS A 191 5.78 7.56 11.79
N ASN A 192 7.01 7.18 11.43
CA ASN A 192 8.24 7.63 12.07
C ASN A 192 9.24 8.19 11.05
N LEU A 193 8.91 9.38 10.52
CA LEU A 193 9.74 10.08 9.56
C LEU A 193 11.21 10.27 10.02
N PRO A 194 11.51 10.72 11.26
CA PRO A 194 12.91 10.89 11.69
C PRO A 194 13.71 9.59 11.66
N LYS A 195 13.13 8.47 12.11
CA LYS A 195 13.80 7.17 12.08
C LYS A 195 13.97 6.66 10.65
N LEU A 196 12.99 6.91 9.77
CA LEU A 196 13.08 6.57 8.36
C LEU A 196 14.26 7.27 7.67
N MET A 197 14.41 8.57 7.90
CA MET A 197 15.54 9.33 7.34
C MET A 197 16.89 8.77 7.80
N LYS A 198 17.04 8.45 9.08
CA LYS A 198 18.27 7.82 9.61
C LYS A 198 18.53 6.44 8.99
N LEU A 199 17.49 5.67 8.70
CA LEU A 199 17.67 4.36 8.07
C LEU A 199 18.11 4.49 6.60
N PHE A 200 17.62 5.51 5.89
CA PHE A 200 18.05 5.80 4.52
C PHE A 200 19.52 6.21 4.40
N GLU A 201 20.17 6.69 5.46
CA GLU A 201 21.63 6.92 5.46
C GLU A 201 22.43 5.64 5.18
N LYS A 202 21.82 4.46 5.40
CA LYS A 202 22.41 3.14 5.13
C LYS A 202 22.03 2.57 3.76
N THR A 203 21.32 3.33 2.93
CA THR A 203 20.88 2.93 1.59
C THR A 203 21.45 3.87 0.54
N THR A 204 21.23 3.54 -0.73
CA THR A 204 21.56 4.40 -1.87
C THR A 204 20.41 5.32 -2.28
N ILE A 205 19.27 5.26 -1.57
CA ILE A 205 18.06 6.03 -1.87
C ILE A 205 18.33 7.50 -1.52
N LYS A 206 18.32 8.36 -2.54
CA LYS A 206 18.48 9.81 -2.39
C LYS A 206 17.18 10.51 -2.72
N ASN A 207 16.83 11.55 -1.95
CA ASN A 207 15.60 12.34 -2.11
C ASN A 207 14.32 11.47 -2.19
N PRO A 208 14.05 10.63 -1.17
CA PRO A 208 12.91 9.72 -1.18
C PRO A 208 11.58 10.48 -1.22
N LEU A 209 10.60 9.92 -1.95
CA LEU A 209 9.21 10.35 -1.85
C LEU A 209 8.58 9.72 -0.61
N ILE A 210 8.17 10.53 0.36
CA ILE A 210 7.64 10.07 1.65
C ILE A 210 6.24 10.64 1.90
N MET A 211 5.33 9.79 2.38
CA MET A 211 4.05 10.19 2.97
C MET A 211 4.08 9.88 4.47
N ALA A 212 3.94 10.90 5.32
CA ALA A 212 3.94 10.74 6.77
C ALA A 212 2.92 11.67 7.42
N SER A 213 2.33 11.22 8.52
CA SER A 213 1.44 12.04 9.34
C SER A 213 2.26 12.98 10.23
N ILE A 214 1.88 14.27 10.26
CA ILE A 214 2.46 15.28 11.15
C ILE A 214 1.31 16.04 11.79
N ASN A 215 1.16 15.94 13.10
CA ASN A 215 0.12 16.68 13.84
C ASN A 215 0.48 16.84 15.31
N LYS A 216 -0.10 17.86 15.95
CA LYS A 216 0.13 18.21 17.37
C LYS A 216 -0.36 17.13 18.35
N LEU A 217 -1.34 16.32 17.96
CA LEU A 217 -1.92 15.28 18.81
C LEU A 217 -1.08 13.99 18.86
N GLY A 218 -0.07 13.86 18.00
CA GLY A 218 0.66 12.60 17.82
C GLY A 218 -0.16 11.49 17.16
N TYR A 219 -1.32 11.81 16.58
CA TYR A 219 -2.20 10.83 15.94
C TYR A 219 -1.54 10.23 14.69
N GLN A 220 -1.42 8.90 14.62
CA GLN A 220 -0.65 8.21 13.57
C GLN A 220 0.79 8.72 13.42
N VAL A 221 1.37 9.31 14.46
CA VAL A 221 2.79 9.65 14.51
C VAL A 221 3.41 8.75 15.57
N ASN A 222 4.48 8.07 15.20
CA ASN A 222 5.33 7.30 16.11
C ASN A 222 6.68 8.01 16.26
N PRO A 223 6.74 9.27 16.73
CA PRO A 223 8.02 9.88 17.02
C PRO A 223 8.56 9.17 18.25
N SER A 224 9.60 8.36 18.09
CA SER A 224 10.21 7.69 19.24
C SER A 224 10.66 8.76 20.24
N ARG A 225 10.33 8.53 21.52
CA ARG A 225 11.19 8.99 22.62
C ARG A 225 12.61 8.46 22.40
#